data_AF-A0A9E2SBG0-F1
#
_entry.id   AF-A0A9E2SBG0-F1
#
_cell.length_a   1.000
_cell.length_b   1.000
_cell.length_c   1.000
_cell.angle_alpha   90.00
_cell.angle_beta   90.00
_cell.angle_gamma   90.00
#
_symmetry.space_group_name_H-M   'P 1'
#
loop_
_entity.id
_entity.type
_entity.pdbx_description
1 polymer ?
#
loop_
_entity_poly.entity_id
_entity_poly.type
_entity_poly.pdbx_seq_one_letter_code
_entity_poly.pdbx_strand_id
1 'polypeptide(L)'
;MNLLRNLCPKQTIRTLSFVFFASHFLNVFAHAQGVTPPQDYFRNIEIADSLSNQKNYKAATEYYTKAIKAFGGRALPDDRYNAARAWGYAGSKDSAFALLEHLATKSRYWNYQRFADDPAFKSFTRLYRFSEIASSFQANKEKYYPEINVEFYNALDSIHTEAEQNRKMLALAKARNENVLLLNKQIHNKDSADLQRVIQLLDKHGWPDSVSIGFYGNYTLNSLIRQSHRPEHAKYRGMMAQAIAKNNPAFNLSLAITLDSILTDDQHDRMNVQTIMDLYGPQSKQLDSLNKRITYYDSINLIKVKQIIDTYGWPGSDVVGFEGNLAIFLVIQHADLATQEKYLPMVRDAVKTGKARAGDLALLEDRVLTRNGKAQIYGSQLRQIPNTNKYEFYPIEDEANVNKRRAAIGLQPLEDYAKGFGISYTPIK
;
A
#
# COMPACT_ATOMS: atom_id res chain seq x y z
N MET A 1 36.69 -19.81 -38.84
CA MET A 1 36.51 -20.46 -37.52
C MET A 1 36.80 -19.41 -36.47
N ASN A 2 35.78 -18.71 -35.98
CA ASN A 2 35.04 -19.02 -34.73
C ASN A 2 35.90 -18.80 -33.49
N LEU A 3 35.49 -18.13 -32.40
CA LEU A 3 34.28 -17.38 -32.00
C LEU A 3 34.61 -16.82 -30.58
N LEU A 4 34.19 -15.58 -30.25
CA LEU A 4 33.82 -15.05 -28.90
C LEU A 4 34.90 -14.99 -27.77
N ARG A 5 34.95 -14.02 -26.83
CA ARG A 5 33.90 -13.23 -26.13
C ARG A 5 34.42 -11.84 -25.65
N ASN A 6 33.67 -10.80 -26.05
CA ASN A 6 33.13 -9.64 -25.31
C ASN A 6 33.84 -9.19 -24.01
N LEU A 7 34.44 -7.99 -23.94
CA LEU A 7 33.80 -6.65 -23.82
C LEU A 7 32.73 -6.59 -22.71
N CYS A 8 33.15 -6.16 -21.53
CA CYS A 8 32.31 -5.82 -20.39
C CYS A 8 32.19 -4.29 -20.31
N PRO A 9 31.01 -3.68 -20.56
CA PRO A 9 30.74 -2.32 -20.14
C PRO A 9 30.09 -2.33 -18.75
N LYS A 10 30.62 -1.48 -17.87
CA LYS A 10 30.12 -1.21 -16.51
C LYS A 10 28.59 -1.02 -16.51
N GLN A 11 27.86 -1.99 -15.99
CA GLN A 11 26.43 -1.89 -15.72
C GLN A 11 26.20 -1.07 -14.45
N THR A 12 25.86 0.22 -14.62
CA THR A 12 25.21 1.00 -13.57
C THR A 12 23.70 0.79 -13.70
N ILE A 13 23.19 -0.32 -13.16
CA ILE A 13 21.74 -0.55 -13.06
C ILE A 13 21.25 0.25 -11.86
N ARG A 14 20.64 1.41 -12.10
CA ARG A 14 19.87 2.14 -11.09
C ARG A 14 18.51 1.45 -10.96
N THR A 15 18.31 0.74 -9.86
CA THR A 15 17.01 0.18 -9.47
C THR A 15 15.92 1.24 -9.48
N LEU A 16 14.86 1.03 -10.27
CA LEU A 16 13.57 1.64 -10.03
C LEU A 16 13.12 1.24 -8.62
N SER A 17 13.11 2.20 -7.71
CA SER A 17 12.51 2.05 -6.40
C SER A 17 10.99 2.14 -6.57
N PHE A 18 10.33 1.01 -6.80
CA PHE A 18 8.89 0.89 -6.52
C PHE A 18 8.71 0.78 -5.00
N VAL A 19 8.91 1.90 -4.30
CA VAL A 19 8.52 2.05 -2.91
C VAL A 19 7.99 3.47 -2.78
N PHE A 20 6.67 3.61 -2.63
CA PHE A 20 5.99 4.50 -1.67
C PHE A 20 4.53 4.71 -2.10
N PHE A 21 3.68 3.71 -1.83
CA PHE A 21 2.22 3.91 -1.73
C PHE A 21 1.62 3.04 -0.62
N ALA A 22 2.33 2.92 0.51
CA ALA A 22 1.86 2.15 1.67
C ALA A 22 1.29 3.02 2.82
N SER A 23 1.32 4.36 2.73
CA SER A 23 0.98 5.21 3.88
C SER A 23 -0.47 5.72 3.94
N HIS A 24 -1.38 5.31 3.05
CA HIS A 24 -2.69 5.97 2.92
C HIS A 24 -3.93 5.06 2.91
N PHE A 25 -3.81 3.78 3.25
CA PHE A 25 -4.90 2.80 3.08
C PHE A 25 -5.81 2.59 4.31
N LEU A 26 -6.02 3.63 5.12
CA LEU A 26 -6.80 3.52 6.35
C LEU A 26 -8.33 3.51 6.21
N ASN A 27 -8.88 3.69 5.01
CA ASN A 27 -10.31 3.97 4.85
C ASN A 27 -11.16 2.90 4.15
N VAL A 28 -10.68 1.66 4.01
CA VAL A 28 -11.51 0.58 3.42
C VAL A 28 -11.64 -0.60 4.39
N PHE A 29 -12.20 -0.34 5.56
CA PHE A 29 -12.70 -1.38 6.49
C PHE A 29 -14.11 -1.00 6.93
N ALA A 30 -15.05 -1.16 6.01
CA ALA A 30 -16.45 -1.17 6.34
C ALA A 30 -16.90 -2.65 6.40
N HIS A 31 -17.60 -2.99 7.50
CA HIS A 31 -18.37 -4.22 7.70
C HIS A 31 -17.66 -5.44 8.33
N ALA A 32 -17.14 -5.25 9.54
CA ALA A 32 -17.45 -6.11 10.69
C ALA A 32 -17.15 -5.36 12.00
N GLN A 33 -18.19 -4.86 12.71
CA GLN A 33 -18.17 -4.10 13.98
C GLN A 33 -18.09 -2.55 13.96
N GLY A 34 -18.22 -1.91 12.80
CA GLY A 34 -18.74 -0.53 12.71
C GLY A 34 -17.91 0.60 13.34
N VAL A 35 -16.61 0.43 13.61
CA VAL A 35 -15.73 1.56 13.95
C VAL A 35 -14.34 1.31 13.34
N THR A 36 -13.90 2.18 12.44
CA THR A 36 -12.54 2.21 11.89
C THR A 36 -11.58 2.72 12.97
N PRO A 37 -10.42 2.10 13.20
CA PRO A 37 -9.46 2.66 14.15
C PRO A 37 -8.99 4.04 13.65
N PRO A 38 -8.93 5.07 14.51
CA PRO A 38 -8.55 6.41 14.10
C PRO A 38 -7.07 6.46 13.68
N GLN A 39 -6.65 7.49 12.93
CA GLN A 39 -5.23 7.63 12.54
C GLN A 39 -4.28 7.61 13.74
N ASP A 40 -4.67 8.22 14.86
CA ASP A 40 -3.90 8.22 16.09
C ASP A 40 -3.68 6.81 16.66
N TYR A 41 -4.61 5.87 16.44
CA TYR A 41 -4.41 4.46 16.81
C TYR A 41 -3.17 3.92 16.09
N PHE A 42 -3.13 4.02 14.77
CA PHE A 42 -2.06 3.46 13.95
C PHE A 42 -0.71 4.14 14.19
N ARG A 43 -0.71 5.45 14.37
CA ARG A 43 0.51 6.19 14.74
C ARG A 43 1.11 5.67 16.05
N ASN A 44 0.27 5.39 17.06
CA ASN A 44 0.74 4.85 18.32
C ASN A 44 1.18 3.39 18.21
N ILE A 45 0.49 2.57 17.40
CA ILE A 45 0.92 1.19 17.10
C ILE A 45 2.31 1.18 16.46
N GLU A 46 2.55 2.01 15.44
CA GLU A 46 3.84 2.09 14.75
C GLU A 46 4.99 2.42 15.72
N ILE A 47 4.77 3.38 16.63
CA ILE A 47 5.75 3.73 17.66
C ILE A 47 5.95 2.57 18.65
N ALA A 48 4.87 1.93 19.09
CA ALA A 48 4.92 0.81 20.03
C ALA A 48 5.68 -0.39 19.46
N ASP A 49 5.41 -0.73 18.20
CA ASP A 49 6.10 -1.79 17.47
C ASP A 49 7.60 -1.47 17.33
N SER A 50 7.92 -0.23 16.97
CA SER A 50 9.31 0.25 16.88
C SER A 50 10.06 0.08 18.21
N LEU A 51 9.46 0.51 19.33
CA LEU A 51 10.03 0.37 20.67
C LEU A 51 10.17 -1.10 21.09
N SER A 52 9.19 -1.94 20.78
CA SER A 52 9.24 -3.37 21.05
C SER A 52 10.38 -4.07 20.30
N ASN A 53 10.64 -3.68 19.05
CA ASN A 53 11.78 -4.19 18.28
C ASN A 53 13.13 -3.81 18.90
N GLN A 54 13.20 -2.64 19.54
CA GLN A 54 14.37 -2.18 20.30
C GLN A 54 14.47 -2.81 21.69
N LYS A 55 13.56 -3.74 22.02
CA LYS A 55 13.42 -4.35 23.35
C LYS A 55 13.10 -3.34 24.46
N ASN A 56 12.66 -2.13 24.10
CA ASN A 56 12.19 -1.12 25.03
C ASN A 56 10.71 -1.37 25.35
N TYR A 57 10.44 -2.52 25.97
CA TYR A 57 9.07 -3.01 26.17
C TYR A 57 8.27 -2.12 27.11
N LYS A 58 8.91 -1.50 28.11
CA LYS A 58 8.25 -0.58 29.04
C LYS A 58 7.72 0.66 28.32
N ALA A 59 8.50 1.26 27.42
CA ALA A 59 8.01 2.39 26.63
C ALA A 59 6.98 1.93 25.59
N ALA A 60 7.18 0.75 24.98
CA ALA A 60 6.24 0.19 24.01
C ALA A 60 4.84 0.01 24.60
N THR A 61 4.72 -0.48 25.84
CA THR A 61 3.42 -0.68 26.49
C THR A 61 2.66 0.64 26.66
N GLU A 62 3.32 1.75 26.95
CA GLU A 62 2.68 3.06 27.03
C GLU A 62 2.03 3.47 25.70
N TYR A 63 2.71 3.20 24.58
CA TYR A 63 2.19 3.51 23.25
C TYR A 63 1.08 2.54 22.82
N TYR A 64 1.18 1.24 23.12
CA TYR A 64 0.05 0.33 22.91
C TYR A 64 -1.18 0.75 23.72
N THR A 65 -1.00 1.18 24.98
CA THR A 65 -2.11 1.70 25.80
C THR A 65 -2.69 2.99 25.21
N LYS A 66 -1.85 3.91 24.71
CA LYS A 66 -2.32 5.12 23.99
C LYS A 66 -3.13 4.76 22.74
N ALA A 67 -2.66 3.78 21.95
CA ALA A 67 -3.38 3.30 20.77
C ALA A 67 -4.77 2.77 21.17
N ILE A 68 -4.82 1.82 22.10
CA ILE A 68 -6.08 1.22 22.59
C ILE A 68 -7.03 2.31 23.11
N LYS A 69 -6.52 3.29 23.85
CA LYS A 69 -7.31 4.43 24.36
C LYS A 69 -7.84 5.30 23.22
N ALA A 70 -7.01 5.62 22.22
CA ALA A 70 -7.41 6.41 21.05
C ALA A 70 -8.54 5.71 20.28
N PHE A 71 -8.56 4.38 20.26
CA PHE A 71 -9.63 3.58 19.66
C PHE A 71 -10.74 3.19 20.67
N GLY A 72 -10.97 4.02 21.70
CA GLY A 72 -12.08 3.84 22.64
C GLY A 72 -12.03 2.54 23.44
N GLY A 73 -10.84 2.04 23.75
CA GLY A 73 -10.62 0.76 24.44
C GLY A 73 -10.54 -0.46 23.50
N ARG A 74 -10.81 -0.27 22.21
CA ARG A 74 -10.71 -1.33 21.18
C ARG A 74 -9.27 -1.43 20.67
N ALA A 75 -8.97 -2.58 20.08
CA ALA A 75 -7.74 -2.82 19.33
C ALA A 75 -7.97 -3.99 18.38
N LEU A 76 -7.23 -3.97 17.28
CA LEU A 76 -7.16 -5.11 16.38
C LEU A 76 -6.59 -6.33 17.15
N PRO A 77 -7.05 -7.56 16.87
CA PRO A 77 -6.65 -8.73 17.65
C PRO A 77 -5.13 -8.93 17.74
N ASP A 78 -4.42 -8.75 16.62
CA ASP A 78 -2.97 -8.90 16.57
C ASP A 78 -2.21 -7.77 17.29
N ASP A 79 -2.69 -6.53 17.23
CA ASP A 79 -2.14 -5.41 18.01
C ASP A 79 -2.31 -5.64 19.51
N ARG A 80 -3.49 -6.15 19.91
CA ARG A 80 -3.77 -6.51 21.30
C ARG A 80 -2.87 -7.66 21.76
N TYR A 81 -2.59 -8.61 20.88
CA TYR A 81 -1.67 -9.70 21.15
C TYR A 81 -0.22 -9.19 21.30
N ASN A 82 0.24 -8.31 20.40
CA ASN A 82 1.56 -7.68 20.49
C ASN A 82 1.71 -6.81 21.74
N ALA A 83 0.66 -6.08 22.13
CA ALA A 83 0.60 -5.35 23.39
C ALA A 83 0.74 -6.30 24.59
N ALA A 84 0.05 -7.46 24.57
CA ALA A 84 0.19 -8.48 25.61
C ALA A 84 1.63 -9.01 25.69
N ARG A 85 2.28 -9.26 24.55
CA ARG A 85 3.69 -9.67 24.50
C ARG A 85 4.61 -8.61 25.11
N ALA A 86 4.41 -7.34 24.77
CA ALA A 86 5.20 -6.23 25.33
C ALA A 86 5.04 -6.16 26.86
N TRP A 87 3.82 -6.32 27.38
CA TRP A 87 3.60 -6.42 28.83
C TRP A 87 4.25 -7.66 29.44
N GLY A 88 4.23 -8.77 28.71
CA GLY A 88 4.90 -10.01 29.10
C GLY A 88 6.40 -9.82 29.30
N TYR A 89 7.08 -9.26 28.30
CA TYR A 89 8.50 -8.93 28.37
C TYR A 89 8.82 -7.80 29.38
N ALA A 90 7.90 -6.87 29.61
CA ALA A 90 8.04 -5.85 30.66
C ALA A 90 7.80 -6.40 32.08
N GLY A 91 7.41 -7.67 32.23
CA GLY A 91 7.22 -8.35 33.51
C GLY A 91 5.87 -8.10 34.19
N SER A 92 4.92 -7.43 33.53
CA SER A 92 3.58 -7.17 34.09
C SER A 92 2.60 -8.26 33.65
N LYS A 93 2.51 -9.32 34.46
CA LYS A 93 1.67 -10.50 34.19
C LYS A 93 0.18 -10.14 34.08
N ASP A 94 -0.32 -9.29 34.98
CA ASP A 94 -1.74 -8.96 35.02
C ASP A 94 -2.18 -8.17 33.79
N SER A 95 -1.36 -7.22 33.35
CA SER A 95 -1.63 -6.44 32.13
C SER A 95 -1.59 -7.32 30.88
N ALA A 96 -0.62 -8.24 30.80
CA ALA A 96 -0.54 -9.20 29.71
C ALA A 96 -1.78 -10.11 29.67
N PHE A 97 -2.15 -10.69 30.81
CA PHE A 97 -3.31 -11.56 30.89
C PHE A 97 -4.63 -10.83 30.64
N ALA A 98 -4.82 -9.60 31.10
CA ALA A 98 -6.05 -8.84 30.83
C ALA A 98 -6.28 -8.66 29.31
N LEU A 99 -5.20 -8.43 28.55
CA LEU A 99 -5.28 -8.32 27.09
C LEU A 99 -5.55 -9.67 26.41
N LEU A 100 -4.94 -10.75 26.90
CA LEU A 100 -5.14 -12.11 26.41
C LEU A 100 -6.53 -12.66 26.74
N GLU A 101 -7.06 -12.39 27.93
CA GLU A 101 -8.43 -12.75 28.34
C GLU A 101 -9.46 -12.01 27.48
N HIS A 102 -9.20 -10.74 27.15
CA HIS A 102 -10.02 -10.02 26.19
C HIS A 102 -9.97 -10.68 24.81
N LEU A 103 -8.79 -11.12 24.35
CA LEU A 103 -8.69 -11.87 23.08
C LEU A 103 -9.46 -13.19 23.13
N ALA A 104 -9.39 -13.90 24.26
CA ALA A 104 -10.02 -15.21 24.43
C ALA A 104 -11.55 -15.10 24.46
N THR A 105 -12.08 -14.09 25.15
CA THR A 105 -13.51 -13.99 25.47
C THR A 105 -14.29 -13.01 24.59
N LYS A 106 -13.63 -11.99 24.04
CA LYS A 106 -14.27 -10.92 23.25
C LYS A 106 -13.84 -10.93 21.79
N SER A 107 -12.79 -11.67 21.44
CA SER A 107 -12.31 -11.80 20.07
C SER A 107 -12.40 -13.27 19.62
N ARG A 108 -12.52 -13.51 18.31
CA ARG A 108 -12.48 -14.87 17.73
C ARG A 108 -11.03 -15.39 17.64
N TYR A 109 -10.16 -14.99 18.57
CA TYR A 109 -8.74 -15.32 18.48
C TYR A 109 -8.55 -16.81 18.77
N TRP A 110 -7.94 -17.51 17.82
CA TRP A 110 -7.88 -18.97 17.77
C TRP A 110 -6.45 -19.52 17.75
N ASN A 111 -5.44 -18.67 17.59
CA ASN A 111 -4.06 -19.11 17.35
C ASN A 111 -3.37 -19.54 18.65
N TYR A 112 -3.83 -20.67 19.19
CA TYR A 112 -3.27 -21.31 20.39
C TYR A 112 -1.78 -21.60 20.23
N GLN A 113 -1.33 -22.09 19.07
CA GLN A 113 0.07 -22.45 18.87
C GLN A 113 0.99 -21.23 19.02
N ARG A 114 0.61 -20.09 18.40
CA ARG A 114 1.34 -18.83 18.56
C ARG A 114 1.44 -18.41 20.03
N PHE A 115 0.36 -18.57 20.80
CA PHE A 115 0.32 -18.26 22.23
C PHE A 115 1.18 -19.22 23.07
N ALA A 116 1.04 -20.52 22.85
CA ALA A 116 1.72 -21.56 23.61
C ALA A 116 3.24 -21.49 23.46
N ASP A 117 3.71 -21.18 22.25
CA ASP A 117 5.14 -21.14 21.91
C ASP A 117 5.77 -19.75 22.10
N ASP A 118 5.00 -18.70 22.45
CA ASP A 118 5.51 -17.33 22.50
C ASP A 118 6.52 -17.15 23.66
N PRO A 119 7.78 -16.74 23.36
CA PRO A 119 8.77 -16.53 24.41
C PRO A 119 8.38 -15.43 25.42
N ALA A 120 7.51 -14.49 25.03
CA ALA A 120 7.00 -13.45 25.93
C ALA A 120 6.22 -14.02 27.12
N PHE A 121 5.66 -15.22 26.98
CA PHE A 121 4.80 -15.85 27.99
C PHE A 121 5.42 -17.10 28.62
N LYS A 122 6.67 -17.44 28.30
CA LYS A 122 7.35 -18.65 28.81
C LYS A 122 7.33 -18.74 30.33
N SER A 123 7.49 -17.61 31.03
CA SER A 123 7.46 -17.55 32.51
C SER A 123 6.05 -17.65 33.10
N PHE A 124 4.99 -17.66 32.27
CA PHE A 124 3.59 -17.64 32.68
C PHE A 124 2.94 -19.02 32.56
N THR A 125 3.59 -19.97 31.90
CA THR A 125 3.08 -21.32 31.55
C THR A 125 2.57 -22.14 32.75
N ARG A 126 3.10 -21.90 33.96
CA ARG A 126 2.67 -22.59 35.19
C ARG A 126 1.47 -21.94 35.88
N LEU A 127 0.99 -20.80 35.40
CA LEU A 127 -0.10 -20.06 36.02
C LEU A 127 -1.44 -20.58 35.51
N TYR A 128 -2.40 -20.78 36.40
CA TYR A 128 -3.75 -21.25 36.06
C TYR A 128 -4.42 -20.41 34.95
N ARG A 129 -4.24 -19.08 35.00
CA ARG A 129 -4.75 -18.15 33.96
C ARG A 129 -4.20 -18.47 32.58
N PHE A 130 -2.96 -18.95 32.47
CA PHE A 130 -2.36 -19.34 31.19
C PHE A 130 -3.08 -20.55 30.60
N SER A 131 -3.36 -21.58 31.40
CA SER A 131 -4.12 -22.76 30.93
C SER A 131 -5.55 -22.42 30.52
N GLU A 132 -6.24 -21.52 31.24
CA GLU A 132 -7.60 -21.10 30.87
C GLU A 132 -7.65 -20.37 29.52
N ILE A 133 -6.70 -19.47 29.28
CA ILE A 133 -6.58 -18.74 28.02
C ILE A 133 -6.21 -19.70 26.88
N ALA A 134 -5.28 -20.61 27.12
CA ALA A 134 -4.90 -21.65 26.17
C ALA A 134 -6.11 -22.50 25.74
N SER A 135 -6.88 -23.01 26.70
CA SER A 135 -8.11 -23.76 26.43
C SER A 135 -9.15 -22.92 25.69
N SER A 136 -9.28 -21.64 26.01
CA SER A 136 -10.19 -20.74 25.32
C SER A 136 -9.78 -20.51 23.85
N PHE A 137 -8.49 -20.32 23.56
CA PHE A 137 -8.00 -20.20 22.19
C PHE A 137 -8.19 -21.50 21.40
N GLN A 138 -7.99 -22.66 22.03
CA GLN A 138 -8.25 -23.95 21.41
C GLN A 138 -9.75 -24.16 21.13
N ALA A 139 -10.62 -23.83 22.07
CA ALA A 139 -12.07 -23.88 21.87
C ALA A 139 -12.54 -22.92 20.78
N ASN A 140 -11.96 -21.71 20.71
CA ASN A 140 -12.21 -20.76 19.62
C ASN A 140 -11.76 -21.35 18.28
N LYS A 141 -10.58 -22.00 18.23
CA LYS A 141 -10.12 -22.70 17.03
C LYS A 141 -11.15 -23.73 16.59
N GLU A 142 -11.59 -24.63 17.45
CA GLU A 142 -12.55 -25.68 17.12
C GLU A 142 -13.91 -25.10 16.69
N LYS A 143 -14.39 -24.08 17.39
CA LYS A 143 -15.68 -23.43 17.10
C LYS A 143 -15.70 -22.71 15.75
N TYR A 144 -14.61 -22.02 15.39
CA TYR A 144 -14.53 -21.23 14.16
C TYR A 144 -13.74 -21.94 13.05
N TYR A 145 -13.20 -23.14 13.30
CA TYR A 145 -12.38 -23.92 12.35
C TYR A 145 -13.01 -24.07 10.97
N PRO A 146 -14.33 -24.36 10.83
CA PRO A 146 -14.95 -24.50 9.51
C PRO A 146 -14.96 -23.20 8.69
N GLU A 147 -14.86 -22.05 9.35
CA GLU A 147 -14.81 -20.72 8.73
C GLU A 147 -13.36 -20.22 8.54
N ILE A 148 -12.38 -20.79 9.23
CA ILE A 148 -10.98 -20.37 9.19
C ILE A 148 -10.21 -21.18 8.15
N ASN A 149 -9.76 -20.52 7.09
CA ASN A 149 -8.78 -21.11 6.19
C ASN A 149 -7.37 -20.98 6.80
N VAL A 150 -6.99 -21.93 7.66
CA VAL A 150 -5.71 -21.92 8.40
C VAL A 150 -4.50 -21.84 7.47
N GLU A 151 -4.56 -22.52 6.32
CA GLU A 151 -3.50 -22.48 5.29
C GLU A 151 -3.33 -21.05 4.75
N PHE A 152 -4.45 -20.39 4.42
CA PHE A 152 -4.47 -19.01 3.92
C PHE A 152 -4.02 -18.01 4.99
N TYR A 153 -4.54 -18.14 6.22
CA TYR A 153 -4.14 -17.30 7.35
C TYR A 153 -2.63 -17.38 7.58
N ASN A 154 -2.08 -18.59 7.73
CA ASN A 154 -0.66 -18.78 8.02
C ASN A 154 0.22 -18.26 6.87
N ALA A 155 -0.19 -18.46 5.62
CA ALA A 155 0.53 -17.92 4.48
C ALA A 155 0.58 -16.39 4.53
N LEU A 156 -0.56 -15.73 4.72
CA LEU A 156 -0.63 -14.26 4.73
C LEU A 156 0.05 -13.64 5.96
N ASP A 157 -0.06 -14.27 7.13
CA ASP A 157 0.61 -13.83 8.37
C ASP A 157 2.14 -13.91 8.24
N SER A 158 2.65 -14.99 7.63
CA SER A 158 4.08 -15.14 7.29
C SER A 158 4.54 -14.04 6.34
N ILE A 159 3.80 -13.82 5.24
CA ILE A 159 4.12 -12.78 4.26
C ILE A 159 4.12 -11.40 4.92
N HIS A 160 3.11 -11.09 5.73
CA HIS A 160 3.02 -9.83 6.43
C HIS A 160 4.25 -9.59 7.34
N THR A 161 4.57 -10.59 8.15
CA THR A 161 5.69 -10.54 9.10
C THR A 161 7.02 -10.37 8.38
N GLU A 162 7.24 -11.08 7.28
CA GLU A 162 8.45 -10.98 6.47
C GLU A 162 8.55 -9.63 5.77
N ALA A 163 7.44 -9.10 5.24
CA ALA A 163 7.40 -7.77 4.64
C ALA A 163 7.75 -6.68 5.66
N GLU A 164 7.27 -6.79 6.90
CA GLU A 164 7.65 -5.91 8.01
C GLU A 164 9.15 -6.01 8.34
N GLN A 165 9.70 -7.21 8.39
CA GLN A 165 11.13 -7.42 8.62
C GLN A 165 11.97 -6.82 7.48
N ASN A 166 11.55 -7.02 6.24
CA ASN A 166 12.21 -6.47 5.05
C ASN A 166 12.19 -4.94 5.03
N ARG A 167 11.05 -4.31 5.38
CA ARG A 167 10.95 -2.86 5.55
C ARG A 167 11.97 -2.34 6.57
N LYS A 168 12.11 -3.03 7.71
CA LYS A 168 13.07 -2.68 8.77
C LYS A 168 14.52 -2.84 8.31
N MET A 169 14.84 -3.97 7.69
CA MET A 169 16.18 -4.21 7.14
C MET A 169 16.55 -3.15 6.10
N LEU A 170 15.59 -2.75 5.26
CA LEU A 170 15.79 -1.71 4.26
C LEU A 170 16.01 -0.33 4.89
N ALA A 171 15.26 0.01 5.93
CA ALA A 171 15.46 1.26 6.67
C ALA A 171 16.84 1.33 7.33
N LEU A 172 17.28 0.23 7.97
CA LEU A 172 18.62 0.13 8.58
C LEU A 172 19.73 0.18 7.54
N ALA A 173 19.60 -0.57 6.44
CA ALA A 173 20.53 -0.57 5.32
C ALA A 173 20.69 0.84 4.72
N LYS A 174 19.58 1.57 4.55
CA LYS A 174 19.58 2.98 4.12
C LYS A 174 20.29 3.88 5.12
N ALA A 175 20.00 3.73 6.43
CA ALA A 175 20.64 4.53 7.47
C ALA A 175 22.16 4.30 7.57
N ARG A 176 22.62 3.09 7.22
CA ARG A 176 24.04 2.71 7.23
C ARG A 176 24.74 2.87 5.87
N ASN A 177 23.98 3.23 4.83
CA ASN A 177 24.45 3.28 3.44
C ASN A 177 25.05 1.94 2.94
N GLU A 178 24.46 0.82 3.36
CA GLU A 178 24.94 -0.54 3.09
C GLU A 178 23.99 -1.29 2.14
N ASN A 179 24.51 -1.90 1.06
CA ASN A 179 23.88 -2.97 0.25
C ASN A 179 22.38 -2.85 -0.10
N VAL A 180 21.81 -1.64 -0.14
CA VAL A 180 20.39 -1.36 -0.39
C VAL A 180 19.90 -1.99 -1.70
N LEU A 181 20.75 -1.98 -2.73
CA LEU A 181 20.46 -2.54 -4.05
C LEU A 181 20.21 -4.06 -3.99
N LEU A 182 21.09 -4.79 -3.31
CA LEU A 182 20.99 -6.24 -3.18
C LEU A 182 19.75 -6.63 -2.37
N LEU A 183 19.50 -5.91 -1.28
CA LEU A 183 18.33 -6.14 -0.43
C LEU A 183 17.03 -5.88 -1.19
N ASN A 184 16.92 -4.77 -1.93
CA ASN A 184 15.75 -4.50 -2.78
C ASN A 184 15.50 -5.62 -3.80
N LYS A 185 16.55 -6.17 -4.41
CA LYS A 185 16.42 -7.30 -5.34
C LYS A 185 15.91 -8.56 -4.64
N GLN A 186 16.40 -8.86 -3.43
CA GLN A 186 15.93 -9.98 -2.62
C GLN A 186 14.46 -9.84 -2.24
N ILE A 187 14.06 -8.63 -1.80
CA ILE A 187 12.67 -8.30 -1.47
C ILE A 187 11.76 -8.50 -2.69
N HIS A 188 12.15 -7.95 -3.85
CA HIS A 188 11.34 -8.08 -5.06
C HIS A 188 11.14 -9.54 -5.52
N ASN A 189 12.18 -10.36 -5.44
CA ASN A 189 12.09 -11.78 -5.73
C ASN A 189 11.15 -12.49 -4.75
N LYS A 190 11.19 -12.09 -3.47
CA LYS A 190 10.33 -12.64 -2.44
C LYS A 190 8.87 -12.25 -2.63
N ASP A 191 8.58 -10.97 -2.91
CA ASP A 191 7.23 -10.48 -3.22
C ASP A 191 6.63 -11.21 -4.42
N SER A 192 7.45 -11.51 -5.43
CA SER A 192 7.03 -12.30 -6.60
C SER A 192 6.66 -13.74 -6.23
N ALA A 193 7.44 -14.39 -5.35
CA ALA A 193 7.14 -15.74 -4.86
C ALA A 193 5.89 -15.76 -3.97
N ASP A 194 5.72 -14.73 -3.13
CA ASP A 194 4.57 -14.58 -2.24
C ASP A 194 3.27 -14.37 -3.02
N LEU A 195 3.31 -13.56 -4.08
CA LEU A 195 2.18 -13.41 -4.99
C LEU A 195 1.79 -14.74 -5.63
N GLN A 196 2.76 -15.54 -6.10
CA GLN A 196 2.49 -16.86 -6.67
C GLN A 196 1.89 -17.82 -5.64
N ARG A 197 2.39 -17.81 -4.40
CA ARG A 197 1.82 -18.60 -3.30
C ARG A 197 0.38 -18.20 -3.01
N VAL A 198 0.08 -16.91 -2.96
CA VAL A 198 -1.29 -16.39 -2.75
C VAL A 198 -2.20 -16.77 -3.91
N ILE A 199 -1.73 -16.70 -5.16
CA ILE A 199 -2.49 -17.11 -6.34
C ILE A 199 -2.89 -18.59 -6.26
N GLN A 200 -1.95 -19.48 -5.90
CA GLN A 200 -2.25 -20.91 -5.72
C GLN A 200 -3.33 -21.15 -4.65
N LEU A 201 -3.30 -20.36 -3.56
CA LEU A 201 -4.32 -20.44 -2.51
C LEU A 201 -5.67 -19.91 -2.99
N LEU A 202 -5.70 -18.83 -3.77
CA LEU A 202 -6.93 -18.28 -4.36
C LEU A 202 -7.55 -19.25 -5.37
N ASP A 203 -6.74 -19.93 -6.18
CA ASP A 203 -7.23 -20.94 -7.11
C ASP A 203 -7.81 -22.15 -6.39
N LYS A 204 -7.20 -22.56 -5.27
CA LYS A 204 -7.64 -23.70 -4.46
C LYS A 204 -8.89 -23.41 -3.64
N HIS A 205 -8.98 -22.22 -3.05
CA HIS A 205 -9.95 -21.91 -1.98
C HIS A 205 -10.92 -20.79 -2.32
N GLY A 206 -10.73 -20.08 -3.43
CA GLY A 206 -11.46 -18.85 -3.71
C GLY A 206 -11.00 -17.67 -2.86
N TRP A 207 -11.76 -16.57 -2.92
CA TRP A 207 -11.47 -15.39 -2.11
C TRP A 207 -11.91 -15.61 -0.66
N PRO A 208 -11.01 -15.53 0.34
CA PRO A 208 -11.34 -15.80 1.73
C PRO A 208 -12.19 -14.67 2.35
N ASP A 209 -13.02 -15.02 3.33
CA ASP A 209 -13.68 -14.03 4.17
C ASP A 209 -12.64 -13.29 5.04
N SER A 210 -12.79 -11.98 5.22
CA SER A 210 -11.81 -11.16 5.96
C SER A 210 -11.65 -11.56 7.42
N VAL A 211 -12.67 -12.15 8.05
CA VAL A 211 -12.60 -12.68 9.43
C VAL A 211 -11.74 -13.94 9.45
N SER A 212 -11.79 -14.77 8.41
CA SER A 212 -11.05 -16.03 8.32
C SER A 212 -9.53 -15.86 8.26
N ILE A 213 -9.07 -14.75 7.67
CA ILE A 213 -7.65 -14.42 7.47
C ILE A 213 -7.15 -13.29 8.37
N GLY A 214 -8.02 -12.72 9.20
CA GLY A 214 -7.70 -11.61 10.09
C GLY A 214 -7.39 -10.30 9.36
N PHE A 215 -7.19 -9.23 10.14
CA PHE A 215 -6.96 -7.89 9.59
C PHE A 215 -5.68 -7.82 8.74
N TYR A 216 -4.55 -8.29 9.28
CA TYR A 216 -3.26 -8.23 8.58
C TYR A 216 -3.21 -9.18 7.39
N GLY A 217 -3.84 -10.35 7.50
CA GLY A 217 -3.99 -11.23 6.35
C GLY A 217 -4.80 -10.57 5.25
N ASN A 218 -5.98 -10.03 5.57
CA ASN A 218 -6.81 -9.30 4.61
C ASN A 218 -6.06 -8.12 3.99
N TYR A 219 -5.34 -7.34 4.78
CA TYR A 219 -4.49 -6.26 4.30
C TYR A 219 -3.44 -6.77 3.29
N THR A 220 -2.75 -7.85 3.65
CA THR A 220 -1.64 -8.42 2.85
C THR A 220 -2.16 -9.01 1.54
N LEU A 221 -3.27 -9.74 1.57
CA LEU A 221 -3.95 -10.28 0.39
C LEU A 221 -4.35 -9.15 -0.56
N ASN A 222 -5.06 -8.14 -0.04
CA ASN A 222 -5.50 -6.99 -0.83
C ASN A 222 -4.31 -6.25 -1.44
N SER A 223 -3.24 -6.04 -0.66
CA SER A 223 -2.04 -5.34 -1.12
C SER A 223 -1.35 -6.08 -2.27
N LEU A 224 -1.16 -7.39 -2.15
CA LEU A 224 -0.48 -8.20 -3.17
C LEU A 224 -1.27 -8.24 -4.48
N ILE A 225 -2.59 -8.51 -4.40
CA ILE A 225 -3.44 -8.61 -5.59
C ILE A 225 -3.60 -7.25 -6.28
N ARG A 226 -3.71 -6.18 -5.50
CA ARG A 226 -3.81 -4.81 -6.01
C ARG A 226 -2.57 -4.36 -6.76
N GLN A 227 -1.38 -4.59 -6.21
CA GLN A 227 -0.11 -4.17 -6.84
C GLN A 227 0.24 -4.98 -8.10
N SER A 228 -0.53 -6.02 -8.37
CA SER A 228 -0.29 -6.94 -9.45
C SER A 228 -1.17 -6.58 -10.66
N HIS A 229 -0.69 -5.67 -11.51
CA HIS A 229 -1.39 -5.23 -12.74
C HIS A 229 -1.13 -6.10 -13.97
N ARG A 230 -0.68 -7.35 -13.79
CA ARG A 230 -0.49 -8.25 -14.93
C ARG A 230 -1.86 -8.69 -15.49
N PRO A 231 -2.04 -8.77 -16.82
CA PRO A 231 -3.30 -9.20 -17.44
C PRO A 231 -3.79 -10.56 -16.92
N GLU A 232 -2.88 -11.53 -16.74
CA GLU A 232 -3.19 -12.86 -16.21
C GLU A 232 -3.73 -12.86 -14.77
N HIS A 233 -3.50 -11.77 -14.02
CA HIS A 233 -3.96 -11.63 -12.64
C HIS A 233 -5.30 -10.86 -12.53
N ALA A 234 -5.90 -10.46 -13.65
CA ALA A 234 -7.19 -9.77 -13.69
C ALA A 234 -8.31 -10.57 -13.01
N LYS A 235 -8.30 -11.91 -13.14
CA LYS A 235 -9.22 -12.82 -12.43
C LYS A 235 -9.25 -12.54 -10.93
N TYR A 236 -8.09 -12.42 -10.28
CA TYR A 236 -7.99 -12.24 -8.83
C TYR A 236 -8.40 -10.85 -8.38
N ARG A 237 -8.12 -9.81 -9.18
CA ARG A 237 -8.62 -8.45 -8.95
C ARG A 237 -10.15 -8.41 -9.07
N GLY A 238 -10.72 -9.17 -10.00
CA GLY A 238 -12.17 -9.39 -10.10
C GLY A 238 -12.76 -10.09 -8.86
N MET A 239 -12.09 -11.11 -8.33
CA MET A 239 -12.49 -11.78 -7.08
C MET A 239 -12.45 -10.83 -5.89
N MET A 240 -11.40 -10.01 -5.77
CA MET A 240 -11.29 -8.94 -4.77
C MET A 240 -12.47 -7.96 -4.87
N ALA A 241 -12.74 -7.47 -6.08
CA ALA A 241 -13.84 -6.55 -6.35
C ALA A 241 -15.19 -7.15 -5.98
N GLN A 242 -15.43 -8.43 -6.31
CA GLN A 242 -16.67 -9.13 -5.94
C GLN A 242 -16.82 -9.28 -4.42
N ALA A 243 -15.73 -9.57 -3.70
CA ALA A 243 -15.75 -9.66 -2.24
C ALA A 243 -16.08 -8.30 -1.60
N ILE A 244 -15.52 -7.21 -2.12
CA ILE A 244 -15.88 -5.84 -1.71
C ILE A 244 -17.35 -5.55 -2.00
N ALA A 245 -17.83 -5.94 -3.19
CA ALA A 245 -19.20 -5.72 -3.63
C ALA A 245 -20.24 -6.34 -2.69
N LYS A 246 -20.01 -7.58 -2.25
CA LYS A 246 -20.94 -8.28 -1.34
C LYS A 246 -21.18 -7.52 -0.04
N ASN A 247 -20.21 -6.71 0.39
CA ASN A 247 -20.25 -5.93 1.62
C ASN A 247 -20.61 -4.45 1.40
N ASN A 248 -20.80 -4.01 0.15
CA ASN A 248 -21.15 -2.64 -0.19
C ASN A 248 -22.18 -2.58 -1.32
N PRO A 249 -23.48 -2.29 -1.02
CA PRO A 249 -24.54 -2.26 -2.02
C PRO A 249 -24.37 -1.17 -3.09
N ALA A 250 -23.53 -0.15 -2.85
CA ALA A 250 -23.24 0.90 -3.84
C ALA A 250 -22.17 0.47 -4.86
N PHE A 251 -21.48 -0.65 -4.64
CA PHE A 251 -20.36 -1.07 -5.48
C PHE A 251 -20.84 -1.61 -6.83
N ASN A 252 -20.38 -1.02 -7.92
CA ASN A 252 -20.67 -1.44 -9.29
C ASN A 252 -19.52 -2.32 -9.82
N LEU A 253 -19.68 -3.64 -9.68
CA LEU A 253 -18.66 -4.62 -10.08
C LEU A 253 -18.32 -4.55 -11.58
N SER A 254 -19.31 -4.40 -12.46
CA SER A 254 -19.07 -4.33 -13.90
C SER A 254 -18.28 -3.08 -14.28
N LEU A 255 -18.60 -1.94 -13.67
CA LEU A 255 -17.86 -0.70 -13.89
C LEU A 255 -16.44 -0.77 -13.30
N ALA A 256 -16.28 -1.36 -12.12
CA ALA A 256 -14.97 -1.55 -11.49
C ALA A 256 -14.05 -2.44 -12.34
N ILE A 257 -14.55 -3.56 -12.88
CA ILE A 257 -13.79 -4.44 -13.80
C ILE A 257 -13.41 -3.67 -15.08
N THR A 258 -14.34 -2.88 -15.61
CA THR A 258 -14.07 -2.05 -16.80
C THR A 258 -12.92 -1.07 -16.54
N LEU A 259 -12.94 -0.39 -15.40
CA LEU A 259 -11.91 0.57 -15.02
C LEU A 259 -10.57 -0.09 -14.65
N ASP A 260 -10.58 -1.31 -14.08
CA ASP A 260 -9.35 -2.10 -13.87
C ASP A 260 -8.66 -2.46 -15.18
N SER A 261 -9.42 -2.82 -16.22
CA SER A 261 -8.88 -3.01 -17.57
C SER A 261 -8.29 -1.73 -18.14
N ILE A 262 -8.98 -0.59 -17.97
CA ILE A 262 -8.47 0.72 -18.42
C ILE A 262 -7.15 1.06 -17.71
N LEU A 263 -7.08 0.82 -16.40
CA LEU A 263 -5.85 1.05 -15.62
C LEU A 263 -4.70 0.14 -16.07
N THR A 264 -5.00 -1.13 -16.36
CA THR A 264 -4.02 -2.08 -16.88
C THR A 264 -3.47 -1.60 -18.22
N ASP A 265 -4.35 -1.19 -19.15
CA ASP A 265 -3.96 -0.66 -20.46
C ASP A 265 -3.12 0.62 -20.33
N ASP A 266 -3.48 1.53 -19.41
CA ASP A 266 -2.75 2.78 -19.17
C ASP A 266 -1.35 2.54 -18.56
N GLN A 267 -1.22 1.61 -17.61
CA GLN A 267 0.03 1.42 -16.85
C GLN A 267 1.00 0.42 -17.47
N HIS A 268 0.51 -0.60 -18.19
CA HIS A 268 1.33 -1.75 -18.63
C HIS A 268 2.61 -1.34 -19.39
N ASP A 269 2.49 -0.49 -20.40
CA ASP A 269 3.66 -0.05 -21.17
C ASP A 269 4.47 1.02 -20.44
N ARG A 270 3.81 1.92 -19.69
CA ARG A 270 4.47 2.98 -18.92
C ARG A 270 5.45 2.42 -17.89
N MET A 271 5.09 1.32 -17.23
CA MET A 271 5.97 0.63 -16.27
C MET A 271 7.27 0.11 -16.89
N ASN A 272 7.31 -0.07 -18.22
CA ASN A 272 8.48 -0.58 -18.94
C ASN A 272 9.32 0.52 -19.58
N VAL A 273 8.88 1.79 -19.57
CA VAL A 273 9.57 2.90 -20.26
C VAL A 273 11.01 3.05 -19.80
N GLN A 274 11.25 3.10 -18.49
CA GLN A 274 12.61 3.29 -17.96
C GLN A 274 13.50 2.08 -18.29
N THR A 275 12.98 0.87 -18.16
CA THR A 275 13.71 -0.36 -18.50
C THR A 275 14.13 -0.38 -19.98
N ILE A 276 13.20 -0.04 -20.89
CA ILE A 276 13.49 0.01 -22.33
C ILE A 276 14.46 1.15 -22.65
N MET A 277 14.31 2.30 -21.99
CA MET A 277 15.25 3.43 -22.13
C MET A 277 16.67 3.05 -21.67
N ASP A 278 16.81 2.34 -20.56
CA ASP A 278 18.11 1.91 -20.03
C ASP A 278 18.79 0.85 -20.91
N LEU A 279 18.01 -0.06 -21.49
CA LEU A 279 18.53 -1.15 -22.33
C LEU A 279 18.89 -0.70 -23.75
N TYR A 280 18.10 0.18 -24.35
CA TYR A 280 18.20 0.51 -25.78
C TYR A 280 18.52 1.98 -26.05
N GLY A 281 18.41 2.86 -25.05
CA GLY A 281 18.66 4.29 -25.17
C GLY A 281 17.43 5.12 -25.57
N PRO A 282 17.48 6.45 -25.37
CA PRO A 282 16.34 7.36 -25.51
C PRO A 282 15.89 7.59 -26.97
N GLN A 283 16.70 7.22 -27.96
CA GLN A 283 16.39 7.36 -29.40
C GLN A 283 16.15 6.02 -30.09
N SER A 284 15.90 4.95 -29.32
CA SER A 284 15.73 3.60 -29.84
C SER A 284 14.36 3.38 -30.50
N LYS A 285 14.31 2.50 -31.50
CA LYS A 285 13.05 2.06 -32.14
C LYS A 285 12.11 1.37 -31.14
N GLN A 286 12.68 0.70 -30.15
CA GLN A 286 11.95 0.01 -29.08
C GLN A 286 11.19 1.02 -28.21
N LEU A 287 11.85 2.11 -27.80
CA LEU A 287 11.21 3.17 -27.02
C LEU A 287 10.17 3.93 -27.87
N ASP A 288 10.46 4.21 -29.15
CA ASP A 288 9.49 4.80 -30.08
C ASP A 288 8.24 3.93 -30.24
N SER A 289 8.41 2.62 -30.43
CA SER A 289 7.30 1.67 -30.55
C SER A 289 6.49 1.58 -29.25
N LEU A 290 7.14 1.57 -28.08
CA LEU A 290 6.48 1.58 -26.78
C LEU A 290 5.66 2.86 -26.58
N ASN A 291 6.23 4.02 -26.89
CA ASN A 291 5.54 5.31 -26.76
C ASN A 291 4.33 5.41 -27.70
N LYS A 292 4.42 4.87 -28.93
CA LYS A 292 3.28 4.79 -29.84
C LYS A 292 2.14 3.94 -29.28
N ARG A 293 2.46 2.83 -28.61
CA ARG A 293 1.45 1.98 -27.94
C ARG A 293 0.81 2.69 -26.75
N ILE A 294 1.60 3.42 -25.95
CA ILE A 294 1.08 4.27 -24.87
C ILE A 294 0.08 5.29 -25.43
N THR A 295 0.46 6.06 -26.45
CA THR A 295 -0.43 7.05 -27.07
C THR A 295 -1.71 6.42 -27.65
N TYR A 296 -1.60 5.23 -28.24
CA TYR A 296 -2.76 4.47 -28.72
C TYR A 296 -3.73 4.13 -27.59
N TYR A 297 -3.25 3.55 -26.49
CA TYR A 297 -4.10 3.22 -25.34
C TYR A 297 -4.65 4.45 -24.64
N ASP A 298 -3.87 5.54 -24.52
CA ASP A 298 -4.35 6.82 -23.99
C ASP A 298 -5.58 7.32 -24.76
N SER A 299 -5.56 7.26 -26.09
CA SER A 299 -6.68 7.71 -26.92
C SER A 299 -7.95 6.87 -26.71
N ILE A 300 -7.81 5.55 -26.63
CA ILE A 300 -8.92 4.62 -26.41
C ILE A 300 -9.48 4.77 -24.99
N ASN A 301 -8.59 4.82 -24.00
CA ASN A 301 -8.98 4.95 -22.59
C ASN A 301 -9.65 6.28 -22.32
N LEU A 302 -9.21 7.36 -22.96
CA LEU A 302 -9.87 8.65 -22.83
C LEU A 302 -11.32 8.63 -23.35
N ILE A 303 -11.59 7.94 -24.47
CA ILE A 303 -12.96 7.76 -24.98
C ILE A 303 -13.82 7.02 -23.95
N LYS A 304 -13.32 5.89 -23.43
CA LYS A 304 -14.02 5.08 -22.42
C LYS A 304 -14.30 5.88 -21.14
N VAL A 305 -13.30 6.59 -20.61
CA VAL A 305 -13.44 7.38 -19.38
C VAL A 305 -14.40 8.56 -19.57
N LYS A 306 -14.37 9.23 -20.74
CA LYS A 306 -15.36 10.27 -21.06
C LYS A 306 -16.79 9.73 -21.00
N GLN A 307 -17.05 8.59 -21.63
CA GLN A 307 -18.37 7.94 -21.59
C GLN A 307 -18.80 7.55 -20.18
N ILE A 308 -17.87 7.05 -19.35
CA ILE A 308 -18.13 6.74 -17.94
C ILE A 308 -18.50 8.01 -17.17
N ILE A 309 -17.74 9.09 -17.34
CA ILE A 309 -18.00 10.36 -16.67
C ILE A 309 -19.34 10.96 -17.12
N ASP A 310 -19.64 10.93 -18.41
CA ASP A 310 -20.89 11.45 -18.96
C ASP A 310 -22.11 10.68 -18.43
N THR A 311 -21.95 9.39 -18.10
CA THR A 311 -23.03 8.52 -17.60
C THR A 311 -23.18 8.59 -16.07
N TYR A 312 -22.06 8.57 -15.33
CA TYR A 312 -22.05 8.35 -13.88
C TYR A 312 -21.58 9.59 -13.08
N GLY A 313 -21.18 10.67 -13.74
CA GLY A 313 -20.36 11.71 -13.12
C GLY A 313 -19.01 11.15 -12.70
N TRP A 314 -18.42 11.67 -11.61
CA TRP A 314 -17.23 11.06 -11.01
C TRP A 314 -17.64 9.92 -10.05
N PRO A 315 -17.46 8.63 -10.40
CA PRO A 315 -17.76 7.55 -9.49
C PRO A 315 -16.72 7.52 -8.34
N GLY A 316 -17.21 7.56 -7.11
CA GLY A 316 -16.38 7.51 -5.93
C GLY A 316 -15.72 6.13 -5.75
N SER A 317 -14.67 6.08 -4.93
CA SER A 317 -13.98 4.82 -4.61
C SER A 317 -14.87 3.79 -3.88
N ASP A 318 -15.99 4.23 -3.30
CA ASP A 318 -17.05 3.38 -2.77
C ASP A 318 -17.83 2.65 -3.87
N VAL A 319 -17.97 3.26 -5.05
CA VAL A 319 -18.71 2.69 -6.19
C VAL A 319 -17.81 1.80 -7.05
N VAL A 320 -16.60 2.24 -7.36
CA VAL A 320 -15.71 1.57 -8.34
C VAL A 320 -14.42 1.03 -7.73
N GLY A 321 -14.27 1.13 -6.42
CA GLY A 321 -13.02 0.81 -5.73
C GLY A 321 -11.95 1.88 -5.98
N PHE A 322 -10.87 1.80 -5.21
CA PHE A 322 -9.74 2.71 -5.36
C PHE A 322 -9.08 2.60 -6.75
N GLU A 323 -8.90 1.39 -7.29
CA GLU A 323 -8.27 1.23 -8.61
C GLU A 323 -9.13 1.84 -9.72
N GLY A 324 -10.46 1.66 -9.65
CA GLY A 324 -11.35 2.24 -10.62
C GLY A 324 -11.33 3.77 -10.59
N ASN A 325 -11.29 4.36 -9.39
CA ASN A 325 -11.18 5.80 -9.21
C ASN A 325 -9.82 6.34 -9.71
N LEU A 326 -8.74 5.61 -9.43
CA LEU A 326 -7.38 5.92 -9.89
C LEU A 326 -7.28 5.87 -11.42
N ALA A 327 -7.93 4.89 -12.07
CA ALA A 327 -7.98 4.77 -13.53
C ALA A 327 -8.54 6.04 -14.19
N ILE A 328 -9.66 6.56 -13.67
CA ILE A 328 -10.32 7.76 -14.18
C ILE A 328 -9.38 8.96 -14.05
N PHE A 329 -8.76 9.12 -12.89
CA PHE A 329 -7.80 10.19 -12.65
C PHE A 329 -6.60 10.10 -13.60
N LEU A 330 -5.95 8.94 -13.72
CA LEU A 330 -4.73 8.81 -14.52
C LEU A 330 -4.98 9.07 -16.01
N VAL A 331 -6.11 8.60 -16.54
CA VAL A 331 -6.49 8.88 -17.93
C VAL A 331 -6.66 10.38 -18.18
N ILE A 332 -7.27 11.13 -17.26
CA ILE A 332 -7.36 12.60 -17.34
C ILE A 332 -5.98 13.24 -17.16
N GLN A 333 -5.20 12.77 -16.20
CA GLN A 333 -3.84 13.26 -15.90
C GLN A 333 -2.90 13.14 -17.10
N HIS A 334 -3.10 12.13 -17.96
CA HIS A 334 -2.30 11.88 -19.16
C HIS A 334 -2.87 12.54 -20.42
N ALA A 335 -4.09 13.06 -20.38
CA ALA A 335 -4.74 13.69 -21.53
C ALA A 335 -4.05 14.99 -21.99
N ASP A 336 -4.52 15.52 -23.12
CA ASP A 336 -4.14 16.85 -23.59
C ASP A 336 -4.57 17.96 -22.61
N LEU A 337 -3.93 19.13 -22.71
CA LEU A 337 -4.17 20.25 -21.79
C LEU A 337 -5.65 20.70 -21.78
N ALA A 338 -6.29 20.78 -22.95
CA ALA A 338 -7.68 21.24 -23.01
C ALA A 338 -8.63 20.26 -22.31
N THR A 339 -8.39 18.95 -22.45
CA THR A 339 -9.11 17.92 -21.69
C THR A 339 -8.85 18.06 -20.18
N GLN A 340 -7.60 18.26 -19.76
CA GLN A 340 -7.25 18.45 -18.35
C GLN A 340 -7.98 19.66 -17.74
N GLU A 341 -7.95 20.80 -18.43
CA GLU A 341 -8.63 22.03 -18.01
C GLU A 341 -10.15 21.84 -17.93
N LYS A 342 -10.74 21.14 -18.92
CA LYS A 342 -12.17 20.82 -18.94
C LYS A 342 -12.61 20.03 -17.71
N TYR A 343 -11.85 19.01 -17.31
CA TYR A 343 -12.24 18.11 -16.21
C TYR A 343 -11.73 18.56 -14.83
N LEU A 344 -10.76 19.47 -14.75
CA LEU A 344 -10.22 19.94 -13.48
C LEU A 344 -11.29 20.46 -12.49
N PRO A 345 -12.30 21.26 -12.89
CA PRO A 345 -13.39 21.63 -11.98
C PRO A 345 -14.14 20.44 -11.39
N MET A 346 -14.41 19.40 -12.20
CA MET A 346 -15.07 18.19 -11.73
C MET A 346 -14.20 17.40 -10.73
N VAL A 347 -12.88 17.34 -10.94
CA VAL A 347 -11.96 16.70 -9.99
C VAL A 347 -11.96 17.45 -8.65
N ARG A 348 -12.00 18.80 -8.67
CA ARG A 348 -12.15 19.62 -7.46
C ARG A 348 -13.43 19.28 -6.69
N ASP A 349 -14.55 19.20 -7.39
CA ASP A 349 -15.83 18.83 -6.78
C ASP A 349 -15.82 17.39 -6.25
N ALA A 350 -15.18 16.46 -6.97
CA ALA A 350 -15.02 15.08 -6.53
C ALA A 350 -14.19 14.99 -5.24
N VAL A 351 -13.10 15.76 -5.11
CA VAL A 351 -12.33 15.83 -3.85
C VAL A 351 -13.16 16.45 -2.73
N LYS A 352 -13.85 17.56 -2.99
CA LYS A 352 -14.70 18.25 -2.01
C LYS A 352 -15.80 17.34 -1.45
N THR A 353 -16.30 16.43 -2.28
CA THR A 353 -17.36 15.45 -1.93
C THR A 353 -16.80 14.10 -1.46
N GLY A 354 -15.48 13.97 -1.29
CA GLY A 354 -14.84 12.73 -0.81
C GLY A 354 -14.80 11.59 -1.84
N LYS A 355 -15.13 11.86 -3.10
CA LYS A 355 -15.13 10.88 -4.20
C LYS A 355 -13.77 10.70 -4.87
N ALA A 356 -12.85 11.66 -4.73
CA ALA A 356 -11.49 11.60 -5.25
C ALA A 356 -10.47 11.98 -4.17
N ARG A 357 -9.22 11.57 -4.34
CA ARG A 357 -8.13 11.91 -3.40
C ARG A 357 -7.59 13.30 -3.66
N ALA A 358 -7.35 14.06 -2.59
CA ALA A 358 -6.76 15.40 -2.68
C ALA A 358 -5.37 15.40 -3.32
N GLY A 359 -4.56 14.35 -3.09
CA GLY A 359 -3.27 14.19 -3.75
C GLY A 359 -3.37 14.08 -5.27
N ASP A 360 -4.42 13.43 -5.78
CA ASP A 360 -4.62 13.24 -7.21
C ASP A 360 -5.00 14.60 -7.86
N LEU A 361 -5.86 15.37 -7.20
CA LEU A 361 -6.14 16.77 -7.59
C LEU A 361 -4.88 17.63 -7.61
N ALA A 362 -4.03 17.55 -6.59
CA ALA A 362 -2.78 18.32 -6.53
C ALA A 362 -1.86 18.03 -7.73
N LEU A 363 -1.78 16.77 -8.16
CA LEU A 363 -1.05 16.36 -9.36
C LEU A 363 -1.66 16.96 -10.63
N LEU A 364 -2.99 17.02 -10.75
CA LEU A 364 -3.63 17.60 -11.93
C LEU A 364 -3.50 19.12 -11.98
N GLU A 365 -3.65 19.80 -10.84
CA GLU A 365 -3.49 21.26 -10.74
C GLU A 365 -2.09 21.69 -11.12
N ASP A 366 -1.06 21.08 -10.54
CA ASP A 366 0.33 21.35 -10.90
C ASP A 366 0.60 21.06 -12.38
N ARG A 367 -0.05 20.03 -12.97
CA ARG A 367 0.13 19.69 -14.40
C ARG A 367 -0.45 20.77 -15.30
N VAL A 368 -1.66 21.22 -15.01
CA VAL A 368 -2.33 22.29 -15.76
C VAL A 368 -1.56 23.60 -15.61
N LEU A 369 -1.09 23.93 -14.40
CA LEU A 369 -0.30 25.14 -14.15
C LEU A 369 1.00 25.15 -14.94
N THR A 370 1.81 24.09 -14.83
CA THR A 370 3.10 24.01 -15.50
C THR A 370 2.97 23.99 -17.02
N ARG A 371 1.97 23.31 -17.57
CA ARG A 371 1.67 23.34 -19.02
C ARG A 371 1.19 24.72 -19.51
N ASN A 372 0.64 25.54 -18.63
CA ASN A 372 0.31 26.94 -18.88
C ASN A 372 1.46 27.92 -18.56
N GLY A 373 2.67 27.42 -18.29
CA GLY A 373 3.82 28.26 -17.95
C GLY A 373 3.74 28.94 -16.57
N LYS A 374 2.83 28.48 -15.71
CA LYS A 374 2.65 29.00 -14.34
C LYS A 374 3.44 28.16 -13.33
N ALA A 375 3.75 28.78 -12.20
CA ALA A 375 4.31 28.07 -11.06
C ALA A 375 3.30 27.06 -10.50
N GLN A 376 3.80 25.92 -10.04
CA GLN A 376 3.00 24.85 -9.45
C GLN A 376 2.79 25.08 -7.94
N ILE A 377 1.73 24.51 -7.37
CA ILE A 377 1.33 24.75 -5.97
C ILE A 377 2.00 23.74 -5.03
N TYR A 378 2.09 22.48 -5.44
CA TYR A 378 2.50 21.37 -4.56
C TYR A 378 3.87 20.78 -4.90
N GLY A 379 4.50 21.20 -5.99
CA GLY A 379 5.82 20.69 -6.37
C GLY A 379 5.76 19.24 -6.89
N SER A 380 4.65 18.79 -7.47
CA SER A 380 4.54 17.42 -7.96
C SER A 380 5.34 17.17 -9.25
N GLN A 381 5.78 18.22 -9.95
CA GLN A 381 6.16 18.12 -11.36
C GLN A 381 7.55 18.60 -11.69
N LEU A 382 8.13 17.80 -12.59
CA LEU A 382 9.53 17.80 -12.92
C LEU A 382 9.70 18.05 -14.41
N ARG A 383 10.82 18.70 -14.74
CA ARG A 383 11.34 18.80 -16.10
C ARG A 383 12.74 18.24 -16.15
N GLN A 384 13.11 17.69 -17.30
CA GLN A 384 14.49 17.33 -17.56
C GLN A 384 15.31 18.60 -17.74
N ILE A 385 16.48 18.67 -17.10
CA ILE A 385 17.43 19.75 -17.31
C ILE A 385 18.03 19.57 -18.71
N PRO A 386 17.97 20.59 -19.58
CA PRO A 386 18.47 20.51 -20.96
C PRO A 386 19.90 19.94 -21.02
N ASN A 387 20.14 19.04 -21.97
CA ASN A 387 21.44 18.37 -22.19
C ASN A 387 21.95 17.53 -21.02
N THR A 388 21.08 17.12 -20.09
CA THR A 388 21.43 16.21 -18.99
C THR A 388 20.38 15.11 -18.83
N ASN A 389 20.71 14.02 -18.13
CA ASN A 389 19.75 13.01 -17.69
C ASN A 389 19.19 13.29 -16.28
N LYS A 390 19.27 14.55 -15.82
CA LYS A 390 18.81 14.97 -14.50
C LYS A 390 17.47 15.69 -14.61
N TYR A 391 16.70 15.62 -13.54
CA TYR A 391 15.42 16.30 -13.40
C TYR A 391 15.50 17.40 -12.34
N GLU A 392 14.68 18.42 -12.52
CA GLU A 392 14.44 19.48 -11.54
C GLU A 392 12.94 19.78 -11.46
N PHE A 393 12.50 20.39 -10.37
CA PHE A 393 11.12 20.86 -10.26
C PHE A 393 10.86 22.03 -11.21
N TYR A 394 9.66 22.07 -11.80
CA TYR A 394 9.14 23.35 -12.31
C TYR A 394 9.03 24.38 -11.16
N PRO A 395 9.05 25.69 -11.45
CA PRO A 395 8.92 26.73 -10.43
C PRO A 395 7.74 26.47 -9.50
N ILE A 396 7.94 26.62 -8.19
CA ILE A 396 6.94 26.36 -7.15
C ILE A 396 6.50 27.70 -6.57
N GLU A 397 5.19 27.94 -6.52
CA GLU A 397 4.63 29.11 -5.86
C GLU A 397 4.86 29.01 -4.35
N ASP A 398 5.40 30.07 -3.73
CA ASP A 398 5.67 30.12 -2.28
C ASP A 398 6.29 28.82 -1.76
N GLU A 399 7.47 28.50 -2.31
CA GLU A 399 8.19 27.25 -2.09
C GLU A 399 8.53 27.04 -0.61
N ALA A 400 8.80 28.12 0.15
CA ALA A 400 9.07 28.05 1.59
C ALA A 400 7.90 27.43 2.39
N ASN A 401 6.66 27.55 1.90
CA ASN A 401 5.48 26.98 2.55
C ASN A 401 4.91 25.74 1.84
N VAL A 402 5.60 25.19 0.83
CA VAL A 402 5.10 24.04 0.05
C VAL A 402 4.81 22.83 0.94
N ASN A 403 5.66 22.55 1.92
CA ASN A 403 5.47 21.41 2.82
C ASN A 403 4.28 21.59 3.76
N LYS A 404 3.89 22.82 4.10
CA LYS A 404 2.64 23.08 4.85
C LYS A 404 1.42 22.72 4.00
N ARG A 405 1.41 23.12 2.73
CA ARG A 405 0.34 22.76 1.79
C ARG A 405 0.27 21.25 1.55
N ARG A 406 1.42 20.61 1.33
CA ARG A 406 1.52 19.15 1.14
C ARG A 406 0.99 18.39 2.35
N ALA A 407 1.41 18.76 3.56
CA ALA A 407 0.96 18.11 4.79
C ALA A 407 -0.57 18.24 5.01
N ALA A 408 -1.16 19.39 4.68
CA ALA A 408 -2.60 19.63 4.83
C ALA A 408 -3.48 18.68 4.01
N ILE A 409 -2.93 18.10 2.93
CA ILE A 409 -3.64 17.15 2.05
C ILE A 409 -3.03 15.74 2.08
N GLY A 410 -2.16 15.44 3.06
CA GLY A 410 -1.56 14.12 3.26
C GLY A 410 -0.39 13.78 2.33
N LEU A 411 0.16 14.74 1.58
CA LEU A 411 1.36 14.49 0.77
C LEU A 411 2.62 14.48 1.64
N GLN A 412 3.56 13.58 1.31
CA GLN A 412 4.90 13.53 1.92
C GLN A 412 5.66 14.85 1.70
N PRO A 413 6.63 15.23 2.56
CA PRO A 413 7.50 16.39 2.33
C PRO A 413 8.16 16.37 0.94
N LEU A 414 8.39 17.54 0.36
CA LEU A 414 8.90 17.70 -1.00
C LEU A 414 10.31 17.10 -1.16
N GLU A 415 11.15 17.20 -0.13
CA GLU A 415 12.47 16.59 -0.05
C GLU A 415 12.42 15.05 -0.08
N ASP A 416 11.39 14.44 0.52
CA ASP A 416 11.22 12.99 0.48
C ASP A 416 10.69 12.54 -0.88
N TYR A 417 9.79 13.31 -1.47
CA TYR A 417 9.33 13.11 -2.83
C TYR A 417 10.49 13.19 -3.84
N ALA A 418 11.36 14.19 -3.71
CA ALA A 418 12.53 14.41 -4.58
C ALA A 418 13.49 13.20 -4.60
N LYS A 419 13.67 12.52 -3.47
CA LYS A 419 14.51 11.31 -3.38
C LYS A 419 14.05 10.20 -4.32
N GLY A 420 12.74 10.08 -4.53
CA GLY A 420 12.15 9.10 -5.47
C GLY A 420 12.62 9.28 -6.91
N PHE A 421 13.04 10.49 -7.28
CA PHE A 421 13.53 10.84 -8.61
C PHE A 421 15.05 11.05 -8.66
N GLY A 422 15.76 10.75 -7.56
CA GLY A 422 17.20 10.98 -7.45
C GLY A 422 17.60 12.46 -7.48
N ILE A 423 16.68 13.35 -7.08
CA ILE A 423 16.92 14.81 -7.03
C ILE A 423 17.41 15.17 -5.63
N SER A 424 18.56 15.84 -5.57
CA SER A 424 19.04 16.47 -4.32
C SER A 424 18.29 17.78 -4.14
N TYR A 425 17.30 17.78 -3.26
CA TYR A 425 16.47 18.95 -2.96
C TYR A 425 16.74 19.45 -1.53
N THR A 426 16.98 20.76 -1.40
CA THR A 426 17.12 21.42 -0.10
C THR A 426 15.92 22.34 0.09
N PRO A 427 15.08 22.13 1.13
CA PRO A 427 13.93 22.99 1.38
C PRO A 427 14.35 24.45 1.55
N ILE A 428 13.65 25.34 0.85
CA ILE A 428 13.75 26.78 1.08
C ILE A 428 13.11 27.07 2.44
N LYS A 429 13.82 27.80 3.30
CA LYS A 429 13.38 28.12 4.66
C LYS A 429 12.71 29.48 4.74
#